data_AF-A0A0L7LK05-F1
#
_entry.id   AF-A0A0L7LK05-F1
#
_cell.length_a   1.000
_cell.length_b   1.000
_cell.length_c   1.000
_cell.angle_alpha   90.00
_cell.angle_beta   90.00
_cell.angle_gamma   90.00
#
_symmetry.space_group_name_H-M   'P 1'
#
loop_
_entity.id
_entity.type
_entity.pdbx_description
1 polymer ?
#
loop_
_entity_poly.entity_id
_entity_poly.type
_entity_poly.pdbx_seq_one_letter_code
_entity_poly.pdbx_strand_id
1 'polypeptide(L)'
;MQKYGGIAIGYNGKLTTEMEIVPEGKNFRLVTEEELAAVADVLVQYMPESLKVWDFHFYVAKNWPEDPICLHFPGCTSTRAELVDLLTSEDVLLDLTQPLYLNFTHEAIVDRFERIYEAHDKITGDVYALPSDVELVRLRPEHMKAVHDLYPASDIECREVFEKLVAELPAYGIFVEGQLAAWMVQSYYGAMFSMQTRPEFRRKGYGIYLARRLTKEVAARGYKPFVVIRPENDASRALYCKLGFVRKFRTVRAVLRPR
;
A
#
# COMPACT_ATOMS: atom_id res chain seq x y z
N MET A 1 1.45 -13.68 20.49
CA MET A 1 0.42 -14.63 20.00
C MET A 1 -0.91 -13.91 20.07
N GLN A 2 -1.34 -13.30 18.97
CA GLN A 2 -2.54 -12.46 18.93
C GLN A 2 -3.48 -13.09 17.90
N LYS A 3 -4.53 -13.77 18.38
CA LYS A 3 -5.63 -14.28 17.56
C LYS A 3 -6.44 -13.07 17.09
N TYR A 4 -6.57 -12.90 15.78
CA TYR A 4 -7.52 -11.97 15.18
C TYR A 4 -8.44 -12.77 14.25
N GLY A 5 -9.74 -12.51 14.38
CA GLY A 5 -10.82 -13.37 13.90
C GLY A 5 -11.04 -13.33 12.39
N GLY A 6 -11.60 -14.44 11.89
CA GLY A 6 -11.93 -14.66 10.49
C GLY A 6 -13.26 -14.06 10.01
N ILE A 7 -13.50 -14.24 8.70
CA ILE A 7 -14.74 -14.33 7.88
C ILE A 7 -14.21 -14.40 6.43
N ALA A 8 -14.20 -15.55 5.74
CA ALA A 8 -15.26 -16.34 5.07
C ALA A 8 -15.39 -16.04 3.56
N ILE A 9 -15.17 -17.10 2.79
CA ILE A 9 -15.29 -17.22 1.33
C ILE A 9 -16.77 -17.34 0.98
N GLY A 10 -17.27 -16.47 0.11
CA GLY A 10 -18.64 -16.55 -0.38
C GLY A 10 -18.77 -17.65 -1.43
N TYR A 11 -19.47 -18.73 -1.07
CA TYR A 11 -20.16 -19.63 -1.98
C TYR A 11 -21.56 -19.84 -1.42
N ASN A 12 -22.60 -19.64 -2.23
CA ASN A 12 -23.98 -19.62 -1.74
C ASN A 12 -24.55 -21.04 -1.66
N GLY A 13 -24.20 -21.74 -0.57
CA GLY A 13 -24.72 -23.07 -0.28
C GLY A 13 -24.52 -23.49 1.16
N LYS A 14 -25.27 -22.87 2.09
CA LYS A 14 -25.37 -23.18 3.54
C LYS A 14 -24.08 -22.97 4.36
N LEU A 15 -24.19 -22.10 5.38
CA LEU A 15 -23.27 -22.02 6.51
C LEU A 15 -23.36 -23.31 7.33
N THR A 16 -22.65 -24.37 6.92
CA THR A 16 -22.44 -25.57 7.73
C THR A 16 -21.06 -26.16 7.48
N THR A 17 -20.31 -26.31 8.59
CA THR A 17 -19.17 -27.22 8.84
C THR A 17 -17.90 -27.04 7.99
N GLU A 18 -16.77 -27.00 8.70
CA GLU A 18 -15.37 -27.00 8.22
C GLU A 18 -15.21 -27.35 6.74
N MET A 19 -14.83 -26.36 5.93
CA MET A 19 -14.47 -26.57 4.53
C MET A 19 -13.22 -27.47 4.52
N GLU A 20 -13.38 -28.72 4.11
CA GLU A 20 -12.26 -29.66 4.03
C GLU A 20 -11.25 -29.12 3.02
N ILE A 21 -10.06 -28.79 3.50
CA ILE A 21 -8.98 -28.29 2.65
C ILE A 21 -8.55 -29.46 1.76
N VAL A 22 -8.86 -29.39 0.47
CA VAL A 22 -8.42 -30.37 -0.52
C VAL A 22 -6.96 -30.07 -0.85
N PRO A 23 -5.98 -30.91 -0.48
CA PRO A 23 -4.56 -30.56 -0.62
C PRO A 23 -4.07 -30.49 -2.07
N GLU A 24 -4.77 -31.15 -2.99
CA GLU A 24 -4.34 -31.25 -4.39
C GLU A 24 -5.56 -31.33 -5.33
N GLY A 25 -5.53 -30.50 -6.38
CA GLY A 25 -6.47 -30.53 -7.48
C GLY A 25 -5.91 -31.22 -8.72
N LYS A 26 -6.57 -31.01 -9.86
CA LYS A 26 -6.07 -31.49 -11.15
C LYS A 26 -4.82 -30.74 -11.60
N ASN A 27 -4.85 -29.41 -11.51
CA ASN A 27 -3.85 -28.48 -12.02
C ASN A 27 -3.06 -27.79 -10.90
N PHE A 28 -3.60 -27.75 -9.69
CA PHE A 28 -3.01 -27.03 -8.55
C PHE A 28 -2.76 -27.93 -7.35
N ARG A 29 -1.90 -27.45 -6.45
CA ARG A 29 -1.62 -28.05 -5.13
C ARG A 29 -1.53 -26.98 -4.06
N LEU A 30 -1.80 -27.35 -2.83
CA LEU A 30 -1.65 -26.46 -1.68
C LEU A 30 -0.19 -26.01 -1.55
N VAL A 31 0.00 -24.73 -1.24
CA VAL A 31 1.31 -24.14 -0.98
C VAL A 31 1.85 -24.70 0.34
N THR A 32 3.12 -25.11 0.33
CA THR A 32 3.81 -25.56 1.54
C THR A 32 4.34 -24.38 2.36
N GLU A 33 4.61 -24.60 3.65
CA GLU A 33 5.12 -23.52 4.54
C GLU A 33 6.44 -22.92 4.03
N GLU A 34 7.29 -23.73 3.42
CA GLU A 34 8.58 -23.31 2.84
C GLU A 34 8.41 -22.42 1.59
N GLU A 35 7.31 -22.58 0.85
CA GLU A 35 7.02 -21.84 -0.38
C GLU A 35 6.30 -20.51 -0.14
N LEU A 36 5.70 -20.32 1.05
CA LEU A 36 4.89 -19.15 1.37
C LEU A 36 5.64 -17.83 1.16
N ALA A 37 6.93 -17.79 1.50
CA ALA A 37 7.75 -16.59 1.32
C ALA A 37 7.90 -16.23 -0.18
N ALA A 38 8.18 -17.22 -1.03
CA ALA A 38 8.33 -17.00 -2.47
C ALA A 38 7.00 -16.61 -3.14
N VAL A 39 5.89 -17.25 -2.73
CA VAL A 39 4.55 -16.87 -3.18
C VAL A 39 4.22 -15.43 -2.75
N ALA A 40 4.55 -15.07 -1.51
CA ALA A 40 4.32 -13.72 -1.01
C ALA A 40 5.13 -12.66 -1.77
N ASP A 41 6.39 -12.95 -2.11
CA ASP A 41 7.24 -12.05 -2.90
C ASP A 41 6.66 -11.79 -4.30
N VAL A 42 6.03 -12.78 -4.92
CA VAL A 42 5.30 -12.59 -6.19
C VAL A 42 4.05 -11.75 -5.98
N LEU A 43 3.24 -12.08 -4.97
CA LEU A 43 1.96 -11.41 -4.73
C LEU A 43 2.11 -9.94 -4.29
N VAL A 44 3.17 -9.59 -3.55
CA VAL A 44 3.41 -8.22 -3.07
C VAL A 44 3.64 -7.23 -4.21
N GLN A 45 4.03 -7.71 -5.40
CA GLN A 45 4.20 -6.88 -6.61
C GLN A 45 2.85 -6.36 -7.14
N TYR A 46 1.76 -7.09 -6.87
CA TYR A 46 0.42 -6.77 -7.36
C TYR A 46 -0.46 -6.17 -6.27
N MET A 47 -0.33 -6.65 -5.04
CA MET A 47 -1.10 -6.17 -3.89
C MET A 47 -0.18 -5.91 -2.69
N PRO A 48 0.61 -4.83 -2.72
CA PRO A 48 1.49 -4.49 -1.60
C PRO A 48 0.66 -4.31 -0.32
N GLU A 49 1.09 -4.99 0.74
CA GLU A 49 0.49 -5.01 2.09
C GLU A 49 -0.81 -5.83 2.28
N SER A 50 -1.45 -6.37 1.23
CA SER A 50 -2.69 -7.17 1.39
C SER A 50 -2.46 -8.53 2.05
N LEU A 51 -1.30 -9.14 1.83
CA LEU A 51 -0.95 -10.49 2.30
C LEU A 51 -0.84 -10.62 3.82
N LYS A 52 -0.65 -9.50 4.53
CA LYS A 52 -0.46 -9.50 5.99
C LYS A 52 -1.78 -9.60 6.77
N VAL A 53 -2.92 -9.68 6.07
CA VAL A 53 -4.24 -9.43 6.65
C VAL A 53 -5.15 -10.66 6.61
N TRP A 54 -4.76 -11.79 5.97
CA TRP A 54 -5.71 -12.88 5.69
C TRP A 54 -5.15 -14.28 5.94
N ASP A 55 -5.93 -15.11 6.66
CA ASP A 55 -5.74 -16.57 6.80
C ASP A 55 -6.27 -17.29 5.54
N PHE A 56 -5.66 -17.05 4.38
CA PHE A 56 -6.03 -17.76 3.15
C PHE A 56 -5.15 -19.00 2.93
N HIS A 57 -5.78 -20.06 2.42
CA HIS A 57 -5.06 -21.16 1.79
C HIS A 57 -4.70 -20.76 0.36
N PHE A 58 -3.42 -20.88 0.05
CA PHE A 58 -2.90 -20.63 -1.28
C PHE A 58 -2.66 -21.94 -1.99
N TYR A 59 -3.04 -21.98 -3.26
CA TYR A 59 -2.74 -23.06 -4.18
C TYR A 59 -1.85 -22.52 -5.29
N VAL A 60 -0.86 -23.30 -5.69
CA VAL A 60 0.01 -22.98 -6.83
C VAL A 60 -0.14 -24.07 -7.89
N ALA A 61 0.15 -23.74 -9.15
CA ALA A 61 0.19 -24.76 -10.20
C ALA A 61 1.18 -25.87 -9.82
N LYS A 62 0.92 -27.10 -10.31
CA LYS A 62 1.82 -28.24 -10.05
C LYS A 62 3.24 -28.00 -10.57
N ASN A 63 3.39 -27.21 -11.63
CA ASN A 63 4.67 -26.76 -12.19
C ASN A 63 5.16 -25.44 -11.56
N TRP A 64 4.81 -25.14 -10.33
CA TRP A 64 5.41 -24.00 -9.62
C TRP A 64 6.90 -24.28 -9.36
N PRO A 65 7.82 -23.29 -9.58
CA PRO A 65 7.57 -21.89 -9.90
C PRO A 65 7.53 -21.51 -11.40
N GLU A 66 7.68 -22.46 -12.32
CA GLU A 66 7.70 -22.22 -13.77
C GLU A 66 6.38 -21.62 -14.29
N ASP A 67 5.26 -22.03 -13.70
CA ASP A 67 3.92 -21.49 -13.92
C ASP A 67 3.48 -20.67 -12.70
N PRO A 68 3.75 -19.35 -12.64
CA PRO A 68 3.57 -18.52 -11.45
C PRO A 68 2.11 -18.08 -11.26
N ILE A 69 1.19 -19.04 -11.26
CA ILE A 69 -0.23 -18.84 -10.99
C ILE A 69 -0.52 -19.26 -9.55
N CYS A 70 -1.18 -18.37 -8.82
CA CYS A 70 -1.60 -18.61 -7.46
C CYS A 70 -3.11 -18.38 -7.31
N LEU A 71 -3.80 -19.41 -6.82
CA LEU A 71 -5.22 -19.39 -6.50
C LEU A 71 -5.38 -19.23 -4.99
N HIS A 72 -6.22 -18.28 -4.56
CA HIS A 72 -6.48 -18.01 -3.15
C HIS A 72 -7.96 -17.70 -2.98
N PHE A 73 -8.67 -18.33 -2.05
CA PHE A 73 -10.12 -18.15 -2.01
C PHE A 73 -10.54 -16.90 -1.21
N PRO A 74 -11.42 -16.01 -1.71
CA PRO A 74 -12.06 -15.98 -3.04
C PRO A 74 -11.30 -15.06 -4.02
N GLY A 75 -10.53 -15.62 -4.95
CA GLY A 75 -9.77 -14.84 -5.92
C GLY A 75 -8.57 -15.54 -6.59
N CYS A 76 -7.97 -14.83 -7.52
CA CYS A 76 -6.70 -15.19 -8.17
C CYS A 76 -6.02 -13.88 -8.55
N THR A 77 -4.81 -13.65 -8.04
CA THR A 77 -4.20 -12.31 -8.04
C THR A 77 -3.33 -12.03 -9.27
N SER A 78 -2.86 -13.04 -9.99
CA SER A 78 -2.12 -12.85 -11.24
C SER A 78 -1.92 -14.18 -11.96
N THR A 79 -2.10 -14.17 -13.29
CA THR A 79 -1.86 -15.32 -14.17
C THR A 79 -1.41 -14.83 -15.53
N ARG A 80 -0.42 -15.49 -16.15
CA ARG A 80 -0.19 -15.36 -17.59
C ARG A 80 -1.46 -15.78 -18.32
N ALA A 81 -1.81 -15.09 -19.41
CA ALA A 81 -3.06 -15.34 -20.15
C ALA A 81 -3.15 -16.81 -20.64
N GLU A 82 -2.02 -17.43 -20.97
CA GLU A 82 -1.92 -18.85 -21.34
C GLU A 82 -2.17 -19.84 -20.19
N LEU A 83 -2.06 -19.41 -18.93
CA LEU A 83 -2.26 -20.27 -17.76
C LEU A 83 -3.70 -20.22 -17.23
N VAL A 84 -4.54 -19.33 -17.77
CA VAL A 84 -5.94 -19.18 -17.32
C VAL A 84 -6.76 -20.43 -17.61
N ASP A 85 -6.43 -21.18 -18.66
CA ASP A 85 -7.14 -22.41 -19.00
C ASP A 85 -6.98 -23.50 -17.91
N LEU A 86 -5.93 -23.41 -17.07
CA LEU A 86 -5.77 -24.27 -15.90
C LEU A 86 -6.84 -23.99 -14.84
N LEU A 87 -7.27 -22.72 -14.69
CA LEU A 87 -8.33 -22.34 -13.75
C LEU A 87 -9.70 -22.80 -14.23
N THR A 88 -10.00 -22.60 -15.51
CA THR A 88 -11.33 -22.92 -16.07
C THR A 88 -11.57 -24.42 -16.28
N SER A 89 -10.58 -25.26 -15.98
CA SER A 89 -10.65 -26.73 -16.08
C SER A 89 -10.37 -27.46 -14.76
N GLU A 90 -10.18 -26.72 -13.67
CA GLU A 90 -9.99 -27.26 -12.32
C GLU A 90 -11.35 -27.49 -11.67
N ASP A 91 -11.83 -28.73 -11.71
CA ASP A 91 -13.12 -29.16 -11.17
C ASP A 91 -12.99 -29.93 -9.84
N VAL A 92 -11.77 -30.12 -9.34
CA VAL A 92 -11.52 -30.73 -8.03
C VAL A 92 -11.50 -29.67 -6.93
N LEU A 93 -10.84 -28.54 -7.19
CA LEU A 93 -10.78 -27.43 -6.23
C LEU A 93 -11.92 -26.41 -6.41
N LEU A 94 -12.53 -26.34 -7.60
CA LEU A 94 -13.63 -25.42 -7.90
C LEU A 94 -14.85 -26.22 -8.34
N ASP A 95 -16.00 -25.99 -7.69
CA ASP A 95 -17.27 -26.47 -8.21
C ASP A 95 -17.73 -25.55 -9.36
N LEU A 96 -17.34 -25.92 -10.58
CA LEU A 96 -17.65 -25.15 -11.80
C LEU A 96 -19.13 -25.27 -12.21
N THR A 97 -19.97 -25.99 -11.46
CA THR A 97 -21.42 -26.03 -11.73
C THR A 97 -22.17 -24.89 -11.05
N GLN A 98 -21.49 -24.10 -10.25
CA GLN A 98 -22.11 -23.24 -9.26
C GLN A 98 -21.58 -21.80 -9.33
N PRO A 99 -22.29 -20.83 -8.73
CA PRO A 99 -21.90 -19.43 -8.83
C PRO A 99 -20.51 -19.19 -8.22
N LEU A 100 -19.60 -18.62 -9.04
CA LEU A 100 -18.27 -18.21 -8.60
C LEU A 100 -18.28 -16.74 -8.18
N TYR A 101 -17.75 -16.47 -6.99
CA TYR A 101 -17.55 -15.10 -6.48
C TYR A 101 -16.09 -14.71 -6.68
N LEU A 102 -15.82 -13.98 -7.75
CA LEU A 102 -14.48 -13.52 -8.11
C LEU A 102 -14.28 -12.09 -7.61
N ASN A 103 -13.37 -11.89 -6.66
CA ASN A 103 -13.07 -10.58 -6.10
C ASN A 103 -11.64 -10.15 -6.42
N PHE A 104 -11.47 -8.91 -6.87
CA PHE A 104 -10.18 -8.33 -7.29
C PHE A 104 -9.38 -9.23 -8.26
N THR A 105 -10.10 -10.00 -9.09
CA THR A 105 -9.53 -10.91 -10.09
C THR A 105 -9.17 -10.13 -11.35
N HIS A 106 -8.02 -10.45 -11.97
CA HIS A 106 -7.58 -9.82 -13.20
C HIS A 106 -8.64 -9.97 -14.33
N GLU A 107 -8.93 -8.90 -15.08
CA GLU A 107 -10.00 -8.87 -16.08
C GLU A 107 -9.88 -9.99 -17.12
N ALA A 108 -8.67 -10.21 -17.67
CA ALA A 108 -8.43 -11.30 -18.62
C ALA A 108 -8.77 -12.72 -18.09
N ILE A 109 -8.76 -12.94 -16.77
CA ILE A 109 -9.20 -14.20 -16.17
C ILE A 109 -10.72 -14.29 -16.20
N VAL A 110 -11.41 -13.21 -15.81
CA VAL A 110 -12.87 -13.12 -15.84
C VAL A 110 -13.39 -13.32 -17.27
N ASP A 111 -12.75 -12.68 -18.26
CA ASP A 111 -13.11 -12.82 -19.68
C ASP A 111 -12.98 -14.27 -20.20
N ARG A 112 -12.12 -15.09 -19.57
CA ARG A 112 -12.01 -16.52 -19.89
C ARG A 112 -13.11 -17.33 -19.23
N PHE A 113 -13.45 -17.06 -17.98
CA PHE A 113 -14.61 -17.67 -17.32
C PHE A 113 -15.91 -17.34 -18.04
N GLU A 114 -16.06 -16.13 -18.58
CA GLU A 114 -17.25 -15.70 -19.37
C GLU A 114 -17.48 -16.51 -20.66
N ARG A 115 -16.56 -17.41 -21.06
CA ARG A 115 -16.81 -18.38 -22.13
C ARG A 115 -17.73 -19.52 -21.71
N ILE A 116 -17.78 -19.82 -20.41
CA ILE A 116 -18.56 -20.92 -19.82
C ILE A 116 -19.50 -20.44 -18.69
N TYR A 117 -19.38 -19.17 -18.26
CA TYR A 117 -20.24 -18.50 -17.29
C TYR A 117 -20.90 -17.24 -17.90
N GLU A 118 -22.04 -16.86 -17.35
CA GLU A 118 -22.62 -15.52 -17.56
C GLU A 118 -22.32 -14.66 -16.32
N ALA A 119 -21.68 -13.51 -16.51
CA ALA A 119 -21.35 -12.61 -15.42
C ALA A 119 -22.56 -11.76 -15.00
N HIS A 120 -22.85 -11.75 -13.69
CA HIS A 120 -23.81 -10.85 -13.08
C HIS A 120 -23.08 -9.86 -12.16
N ASP A 121 -23.51 -8.59 -12.15
CA ASP A 121 -22.94 -7.52 -11.31
C ASP A 121 -21.43 -7.27 -11.49
N LYS A 122 -20.89 -7.45 -12.71
CA LYS A 122 -19.48 -7.18 -13.05
C LYS A 122 -19.16 -5.69 -12.87
N ILE A 123 -18.22 -5.39 -11.96
CA ILE A 123 -17.67 -4.05 -11.75
C ILE A 123 -16.18 -4.08 -12.11
N THR A 124 -15.77 -3.22 -13.04
CA THR A 124 -14.36 -3.03 -13.40
C THR A 124 -13.74 -1.90 -12.57
N GLY A 125 -12.44 -2.01 -12.31
CA GLY A 125 -11.70 -0.98 -11.58
C GLY A 125 -10.21 -1.08 -11.84
N ASP A 126 -9.57 0.08 -11.96
CA ASP A 126 -8.12 0.17 -12.09
C ASP A 126 -7.44 0.05 -10.71
N VAL A 127 -6.40 -0.79 -10.62
CA VAL A 127 -5.56 -0.89 -9.43
C VAL A 127 -4.36 0.05 -9.59
N TYR A 128 -4.23 1.03 -8.68
CA TYR A 128 -3.09 1.93 -8.62
C TYR A 128 -2.21 1.58 -7.41
N ALA A 129 -0.96 1.20 -7.67
CA ALA A 129 0.06 0.96 -6.65
C ALA A 129 1.23 1.94 -6.81
N LEU A 130 2.09 2.04 -5.78
CA LEU A 130 3.38 2.68 -5.97
C LEU A 130 4.26 1.80 -6.88
N PRO A 131 5.04 2.39 -7.79
CA PRO A 131 6.02 1.64 -8.58
C PRO A 131 7.02 0.88 -7.68
N SER A 132 7.48 -0.28 -8.11
CA SER A 132 8.36 -1.16 -7.32
C SER A 132 9.73 -0.56 -7.01
N ASP A 133 10.17 0.43 -7.78
CA ASP A 133 11.40 1.22 -7.58
C ASP A 133 11.23 2.34 -6.54
N VAL A 134 10.05 2.47 -5.93
CA VAL A 134 9.72 3.50 -4.95
C VAL A 134 9.70 2.93 -3.54
N GLU A 135 10.66 3.36 -2.72
CA GLU A 135 10.80 2.91 -1.34
C GLU A 135 10.39 3.99 -0.34
N LEU A 136 9.55 3.62 0.64
CA LEU A 136 9.28 4.46 1.80
C LEU A 136 10.27 4.13 2.92
N VAL A 137 11.13 5.08 3.25
CA VAL A 137 12.20 4.91 4.24
C VAL A 137 11.95 5.81 5.45
N ARG A 138 12.11 5.25 6.66
CA ARG A 138 12.18 6.05 7.88
C ARG A 138 13.50 6.83 7.88
N LEU A 139 13.43 8.15 7.83
CA LEU A 139 14.61 9.00 7.84
C LEU A 139 15.32 8.94 9.19
N ARG A 140 16.65 9.00 9.11
CA ARG A 140 17.63 8.99 10.21
C ARG A 140 18.61 10.16 10.04
N PRO A 141 19.40 10.54 11.07
CA PRO A 141 20.31 11.68 11.01
C PRO A 141 21.22 11.69 9.78
N GLU A 142 21.69 10.52 9.33
CA GLU A 142 22.54 10.36 8.14
C GLU A 142 21.90 10.93 6.85
N HIS A 143 20.57 10.97 6.77
CA HIS A 143 19.83 11.49 5.62
C HIS A 143 19.67 13.02 5.65
N MET A 144 19.97 13.67 6.77
CA MET A 144 19.61 15.08 6.98
C MET A 144 20.46 16.06 6.19
N LYS A 145 21.66 15.64 5.75
CA LYS A 145 22.44 16.45 4.82
C LYS A 145 21.64 16.75 3.54
N ALA A 146 21.12 15.72 2.87
CA ALA A 146 20.33 15.90 1.65
C ALA A 146 19.03 16.68 1.88
N VAL A 147 18.35 16.44 3.01
CA VAL A 147 17.13 17.17 3.37
C VAL A 147 17.42 18.66 3.59
N HIS A 148 18.45 18.98 4.36
CA HIS A 148 18.83 20.35 4.68
C HIS A 148 19.28 21.14 3.44
N ASP A 149 20.17 20.55 2.63
CA ASP A 149 20.73 21.20 1.44
C ASP A 149 19.64 21.56 0.41
N LEU A 150 18.53 20.82 0.40
CA LEU A 150 17.41 21.01 -0.52
C LEU A 150 16.23 21.76 0.10
N TYR A 151 16.29 22.13 1.39
CA TYR A 151 15.18 22.77 2.07
C TYR A 151 15.13 24.29 1.75
N PRO A 152 14.06 24.82 1.14
CA PRO A 152 13.99 26.22 0.71
C PRO A 152 14.00 27.27 1.84
N ALA A 153 13.99 26.83 3.10
CA ALA A 153 14.00 27.69 4.29
C ALA A 153 15.11 27.26 5.26
N SER A 154 16.24 26.81 4.72
CA SER A 154 17.44 26.39 5.48
C SER A 154 18.09 27.55 6.24
N ASP A 155 17.79 28.79 5.88
CA ASP A 155 18.15 30.00 6.62
C ASP A 155 17.42 30.13 7.98
N ILE A 156 16.36 29.34 8.19
CA ILE A 156 15.45 29.46 9.33
C ILE A 156 15.63 28.33 10.35
N GLU A 157 16.05 27.14 9.92
CA GLU A 157 16.20 25.96 10.77
C GLU A 157 17.54 25.27 10.50
N CYS A 158 18.39 25.20 11.52
CA CYS A 158 19.72 24.64 11.42
C CYS A 158 19.68 23.12 11.22
N ARG A 159 20.67 22.57 10.52
CA ARG A 159 20.79 21.13 10.25
C ARG A 159 20.71 20.27 11.52
N GLU A 160 21.32 20.71 12.61
CA GLU A 160 21.34 20.01 13.89
C GLU A 160 19.93 19.85 14.48
N VAL A 161 19.01 20.78 14.17
CA VAL A 161 17.60 20.64 14.56
C VAL A 161 16.98 19.48 13.81
N PHE A 162 17.17 19.40 12.49
CA PHE A 162 16.67 18.29 11.69
C PHE A 162 17.23 16.95 12.15
N GLU A 163 18.53 16.86 12.44
CA GLU A 163 19.17 15.64 12.96
C GLU A 163 18.54 15.17 14.28
N LYS A 164 18.31 16.09 15.23
CA LYS A 164 17.61 15.77 16.49
C LYS A 164 16.16 15.35 16.26
N LEU A 165 15.46 16.03 15.36
CA LEU A 165 14.06 15.73 15.06
C LEU A 165 13.91 14.34 14.46
N VAL A 166 14.75 13.95 13.49
CA VAL A 166 14.58 12.65 12.84
C VAL A 166 15.01 11.48 13.71
N ALA A 167 15.90 11.71 14.69
CA ALA A 167 16.27 10.72 15.69
C ALA A 167 15.07 10.33 16.58
N GLU A 168 14.26 11.31 17.01
CA GLU A 168 13.23 11.10 18.04
C GLU A 168 11.78 11.10 17.50
N LEU A 169 11.54 11.84 16.42
CA LEU A 169 10.23 12.11 15.88
C LEU A 169 10.06 11.52 14.47
N PRO A 170 8.83 11.12 14.09
CA PRO A 170 8.58 10.48 12.81
C PRO A 170 8.97 11.39 11.65
N ALA A 171 9.69 10.80 10.71
CA ALA A 171 10.18 11.44 9.51
C ALA A 171 10.36 10.36 8.46
N TYR A 172 9.81 10.59 7.28
CA TYR A 172 9.82 9.62 6.19
C TYR A 172 10.28 10.27 4.90
N GLY A 173 11.01 9.49 4.11
CA GLY A 173 11.48 9.83 2.78
C GLY A 173 10.93 8.81 1.78
N ILE A 174 10.65 9.28 0.57
CA ILE A 174 10.44 8.43 -0.59
C ILE A 174 11.74 8.43 -1.37
N PHE A 175 12.26 7.24 -1.63
CA PHE A 175 13.43 7.01 -2.46
C PHE A 175 12.98 6.41 -3.79
N VAL A 176 13.58 6.88 -4.88
CA VAL A 176 13.38 6.35 -6.23
C VAL A 176 14.75 6.04 -6.78
N GLU A 177 15.01 4.77 -7.10
CA GLU A 177 16.35 4.30 -7.55
C GLU A 177 17.48 4.76 -6.60
N GLY A 178 17.25 4.64 -5.29
CA GLY A 178 18.21 5.06 -4.25
C GLY A 178 18.35 6.58 -4.05
N GLN A 179 17.62 7.41 -4.81
CA GLN A 179 17.63 8.86 -4.65
C GLN A 179 16.46 9.35 -3.80
N LEU A 180 16.74 10.19 -2.79
CA LEU A 180 15.68 10.86 -2.02
C LEU A 180 14.87 11.78 -2.95
N ALA A 181 13.61 11.44 -3.19
CA ALA A 181 12.70 12.11 -4.11
C ALA A 181 11.74 13.06 -3.37
N ALA A 182 11.25 12.65 -2.21
CA ALA A 182 10.38 13.44 -1.36
C ALA A 182 10.61 13.13 0.12
N TRP A 183 10.28 14.06 1.02
CA TRP A 183 10.38 13.84 2.46
C TRP A 183 9.35 14.63 3.24
N MET A 184 9.15 14.23 4.50
CA MET A 184 8.37 14.96 5.49
C MET A 184 8.82 14.60 6.91
N VAL A 185 8.79 15.56 7.84
CA VAL A 185 9.32 15.43 9.21
C VAL A 185 8.28 15.92 10.21
N GLN A 186 8.21 15.38 11.42
CA GLN A 186 7.47 15.98 12.54
C GLN A 186 8.35 17.01 13.27
N SER A 187 7.80 18.18 13.58
CA SER A 187 8.49 19.25 14.31
C SER A 187 8.45 19.04 15.82
N TYR A 188 9.34 19.73 16.54
CA TYR A 188 9.38 19.76 18.00
C TYR A 188 8.11 20.35 18.64
N TYR A 189 7.34 21.15 17.89
CA TYR A 189 6.05 21.70 18.32
C TYR A 189 4.85 20.86 17.83
N GLY A 190 5.10 19.63 17.38
CA GLY A 190 4.09 18.63 17.04
C GLY A 190 3.49 18.75 15.64
N ALA A 191 3.83 19.79 14.87
CA ALA A 191 3.35 19.94 13.50
C ALA A 191 4.02 18.92 12.57
N MET A 192 3.28 18.48 11.56
CA MET A 192 3.89 17.82 10.42
C MET A 192 4.44 18.91 9.49
N PHE A 193 5.75 18.94 9.26
CA PHE A 193 6.41 20.04 8.55
C PHE A 193 7.52 19.55 7.61
N SER A 194 8.19 20.50 6.94
CA SER A 194 9.27 20.24 6.01
C SER A 194 8.91 19.20 4.93
N MET A 195 7.67 19.27 4.42
CA MET A 195 7.28 18.46 3.28
C MET A 195 7.84 19.06 2.00
N GLN A 196 8.57 18.25 1.23
CA GLN A 196 9.08 18.67 -0.08
C GLN A 196 9.10 17.48 -1.03
N THR A 197 8.89 17.76 -2.31
CA THR A 197 9.14 16.84 -3.41
C THR A 197 10.04 17.54 -4.42
N ARG A 198 11.17 16.90 -4.74
CA ARG A 198 12.11 17.39 -5.76
C ARG A 198 11.39 17.61 -7.10
N PRO A 199 11.68 18.69 -7.85
CA PRO A 199 10.96 19.07 -9.07
C PRO A 199 10.68 17.93 -10.05
N GLU A 200 11.70 17.13 -10.35
CA GLU A 200 11.71 15.99 -11.26
C GLU A 200 10.86 14.79 -10.77
N PHE A 201 10.50 14.76 -9.49
CA PHE A 201 9.64 13.72 -8.88
C PHE A 201 8.24 14.23 -8.52
N ARG A 202 7.87 15.46 -8.92
CA ARG A 202 6.54 16.03 -8.64
C ARG A 202 5.46 15.34 -9.45
N ARG A 203 4.21 15.53 -9.02
CA ARG A 203 2.99 15.00 -9.67
C ARG A 203 2.87 13.46 -9.71
N LYS A 204 3.74 12.74 -8.98
CA LYS A 204 3.70 11.28 -8.79
C LYS A 204 2.96 10.83 -7.51
N GLY A 205 2.23 11.72 -6.84
CA GLY A 205 1.46 11.40 -5.62
C GLY A 205 2.28 11.32 -4.31
N TYR A 206 3.61 11.43 -4.37
CA TYR A 206 4.53 11.28 -3.24
C TYR A 206 4.20 12.15 -2.01
N GLY A 207 3.86 13.42 -2.22
CA GLY A 207 3.47 14.31 -1.11
C GLY A 207 2.19 13.85 -0.38
N ILE A 208 1.19 13.36 -1.11
CA ILE A 208 -0.05 12.83 -0.52
C ILE A 208 0.25 11.57 0.29
N TYR A 209 1.09 10.68 -0.25
CA TYR A 209 1.50 9.45 0.42
C TYR A 209 2.19 9.74 1.75
N LEU A 210 3.22 10.60 1.74
CA LEU A 210 3.93 11.02 2.94
C LEU A 210 3.00 11.68 3.96
N ALA A 211 2.12 12.59 3.51
CA ALA A 211 1.18 13.26 4.40
C ALA A 211 0.22 12.27 5.08
N ARG A 212 -0.31 11.26 4.37
CA ARG A 212 -1.15 10.21 4.96
C ARG A 212 -0.38 9.36 5.96
N ARG A 213 0.84 8.92 5.59
CA ARG A 213 1.70 8.10 6.46
C ARG A 213 2.01 8.81 7.77
N LEU A 214 2.42 10.08 7.68
CA LEU A 214 2.81 10.86 8.85
C LEU A 214 1.60 11.26 9.71
N THR A 215 0.46 11.57 9.09
CA THR A 215 -0.81 11.83 9.81
C THR A 215 -1.19 10.65 10.70
N LYS A 216 -1.15 9.43 10.15
CA LYS A 216 -1.44 8.20 10.90
C LYS A 216 -0.44 7.99 12.06
N GLU A 217 0.85 8.14 11.79
CA GLU A 217 1.90 7.93 12.81
C GLU A 217 1.80 8.91 13.97
N VAL A 218 1.61 10.19 13.65
CA VAL A 218 1.49 11.26 14.64
C VAL A 218 0.24 11.05 15.51
N ALA A 219 -0.88 10.66 14.90
CA ALA A 219 -2.11 10.32 15.62
C ALA A 219 -1.93 9.10 16.53
N ALA A 220 -1.28 8.04 16.05
CA ALA A 220 -1.00 6.84 16.84
C ALA A 220 -0.11 7.12 18.06
N ARG A 221 0.75 8.14 17.97
CA ARG A 221 1.58 8.64 19.09
C ARG A 221 0.83 9.56 20.06
N GLY A 222 -0.49 9.75 19.90
CA GLY A 222 -1.33 10.58 20.77
C GLY A 222 -1.32 12.08 20.45
N TYR A 223 -0.67 12.50 19.37
CA TYR A 223 -0.67 13.90 18.93
C TYR A 223 -1.85 14.16 18.01
N LYS A 224 -2.41 15.37 18.05
CA LYS A 224 -3.36 15.83 17.03
C LYS A 224 -2.59 16.27 15.79
N PRO A 225 -2.76 15.62 14.62
CA PRO A 225 -2.01 16.02 13.42
C PRO A 225 -2.42 17.41 12.94
N PHE A 226 -1.44 18.26 12.66
CA PHE A 226 -1.66 19.58 12.05
C PHE A 226 -0.47 20.02 11.22
N VAL A 227 -0.70 21.02 10.36
CA VAL A 227 0.32 21.64 9.50
C VAL A 227 0.21 23.15 9.53
N VAL A 228 1.34 23.81 9.31
CA VAL A 228 1.41 25.27 9.12
C VAL A 228 1.82 25.51 7.68
N ILE A 229 0.93 26.09 6.87
CA ILE A 229 1.14 26.29 5.43
C ILE A 229 1.19 27.79 5.15
N ARG A 230 2.23 28.22 4.41
CA ARG A 230 2.36 29.62 4.00
C ARG A 230 1.22 30.02 3.05
N PRO A 231 0.71 31.26 3.11
CA PRO A 231 -0.38 31.76 2.26
C PRO A 231 -0.14 31.69 0.75
N GLU A 232 1.10 31.55 0.30
CA GLU A 232 1.49 31.41 -1.10
C GLU A 232 1.59 29.94 -1.58
N ASN A 233 1.57 28.97 -0.66
CA ASN A 233 1.69 27.55 -1.01
C ASN A 233 0.32 26.90 -1.29
N ASP A 234 -0.26 27.22 -2.46
CA ASP A 234 -1.53 26.65 -2.93
C ASP A 234 -1.50 25.13 -3.06
N ALA A 235 -0.38 24.57 -3.51
CA ALA A 235 -0.22 23.13 -3.69
C ALA A 235 -0.39 22.36 -2.37
N SER A 236 0.31 22.77 -1.30
CA SER A 236 0.17 22.15 0.01
C SER A 236 -1.23 22.39 0.58
N ARG A 237 -1.84 23.57 0.41
CA ARG A 237 -3.22 23.81 0.86
C ARG A 237 -4.21 22.86 0.20
N ALA A 238 -4.17 22.76 -1.13
CA ALA A 238 -5.05 21.86 -1.88
C ALA A 238 -4.86 20.40 -1.46
N LEU A 239 -3.61 19.99 -1.21
CA LEU A 239 -3.30 18.66 -0.70
C LEU A 239 -3.95 18.39 0.65
N TYR A 240 -3.76 19.27 1.64
CA TYR A 240 -4.29 19.05 2.99
C TYR A 240 -5.81 19.19 3.05
N CYS A 241 -6.41 20.07 2.25
CA CYS A 241 -7.87 20.14 2.11
C CYS A 241 -8.44 18.82 1.56
N LYS A 242 -7.81 18.20 0.56
CA LYS A 242 -8.22 16.87 0.07
C LYS A 242 -8.08 15.76 1.12
N LEU A 243 -7.15 15.90 2.07
CA LEU A 243 -6.99 14.99 3.19
C LEU A 243 -7.93 15.28 4.37
N GLY A 244 -8.88 16.22 4.21
CA GLY A 244 -9.87 16.55 5.25
C GLY A 244 -9.37 17.53 6.32
N PHE A 245 -8.19 18.13 6.16
CA PHE A 245 -7.72 19.17 7.06
C PHE A 245 -8.48 20.47 6.78
N VAL A 246 -8.89 21.15 7.85
CA VAL A 246 -9.60 22.43 7.78
C VAL A 246 -8.77 23.53 8.43
N ARG A 247 -8.75 24.71 7.81
CA ARG A 247 -8.09 25.89 8.39
C ARG A 247 -8.79 26.26 9.70
N LYS A 248 -8.02 26.42 10.78
CA LYS A 248 -8.54 26.86 12.09
C LYS A 248 -8.24 28.33 12.38
N PHE A 249 -6.98 28.73 12.29
CA PHE A 249 -6.53 30.11 12.50
C PHE A 249 -5.26 30.39 11.68
N ARG A 250 -4.80 31.65 11.63
CA ARG A 250 -3.50 32.01 11.05
C ARG A 250 -2.48 32.19 12.16
N THR A 251 -1.26 31.73 11.93
CA THR A 251 -0.10 31.98 12.79
C THR A 251 0.84 32.95 12.09
N VAL A 252 1.68 33.62 12.89
CA VAL A 252 2.75 34.49 12.41
C VAL A 252 4.05 34.07 13.07
N ARG A 253 5.14 34.04 12.29
CA ARG A 253 6.51 34.00 12.80
C ARG A 253 7.11 35.36 12.53
N ALA A 254 7.52 36.07 13.58
CA ALA A 254 8.07 37.41 13.48
C ALA A 254 9.29 37.56 14.40
N VAL A 255 10.24 38.38 13.96
CA VAL A 255 11.34 38.88 14.81
C VAL A 255 11.02 40.32 15.15
N LEU A 256 10.85 40.63 16.43
CA LEU A 256 10.56 41.98 16.91
C LEU A 256 11.83 42.57 17.55
N ARG A 257 12.09 43.85 17.33
CA ARG A 257 13.18 44.59 17.97
C ARG A 257 12.61 45.66 18.90
N PRO A 258 13.19 45.88 20.09
CA PRO A 258 12.82 47.02 20.93
C PRO A 258 12.99 48.34 20.17
N ARG A 259 12.18 49.33 20.51
CA ARG A 259 12.37 50.71 20.05
C ARG A 259 13.57 51.34 20.74
#